data_AF-A0A7K4FVI2-F1
#
_entry.id   AF-A0A7K4FVI2-F1
#
_cell.length_a   1.000
_cell.length_b   1.000
_cell.length_c   1.000
_cell.angle_alpha   90.00
_cell.angle_beta   90.00
_cell.angle_gamma   90.00
#
_symmetry.space_group_name_H-M   'P 1'
#
loop_
_entity.id
_entity.type
_entity.pdbx_description
1 polymer ?
#
loop_
_entity_poly.entity_id
_entity_poly.type
_entity_poly.pdbx_seq_one_letter_code
_entity_poly.pdbx_strand_id
1 'polypeptide(L)'
;MKRVTVFATVVIIIIVIFIAYFLVIKPITSRAEIPYGKFVKVSNKDLAPPGKIIVVEQSWIGCPVGAVASWALYDVLSHYGNLSYYEHYSDPYDKVASNIPGLIFTGFKSNGVVEYQVSYLYNEYLNATPSGVPIPLSKLVQVGEEELQQELPGNVSSVIIKYETEVPVIGYNNASAFIVHPNHLNFAILISGPNGTYIVSTPLISPKILEGYSPSYVMSHLDNFPQIIQAANYINQVILMAAGPLASECVS
;
A
#
# COMPACT_ATOMS: atom_id res chain seq x y z
N MET A 1 -52.29 44.27 -16.24
CA MET A 1 -52.00 42.87 -16.62
C MET A 1 -50.61 42.66 -17.23
N LYS A 2 -50.17 43.39 -18.27
CA LYS A 2 -48.88 43.12 -18.96
C LYS A 2 -47.60 43.13 -18.09
N ARG A 3 -47.48 44.00 -17.08
CA ARG A 3 -46.27 44.10 -16.24
C ARG A 3 -46.07 42.92 -15.29
N VAL A 4 -47.15 42.34 -14.77
CA VAL A 4 -47.10 41.18 -13.86
C VAL A 4 -46.69 39.92 -14.63
N THR A 5 -47.18 39.76 -15.87
CA THR A 5 -46.82 38.64 -16.74
C THR A 5 -45.34 38.70 -17.15
N VAL A 6 -44.81 39.87 -17.49
CA VAL A 6 -43.39 40.04 -17.83
C VAL A 6 -42.48 39.73 -16.64
N PHE A 7 -42.84 40.18 -15.44
CA PHE A 7 -42.07 39.89 -14.23
C PHE A 7 -42.05 38.38 -13.91
N ALA A 8 -43.19 37.71 -14.00
CA ALA A 8 -43.27 36.26 -13.79
C ALA A 8 -42.41 35.47 -14.78
N THR A 9 -42.40 35.87 -16.05
CA THR A 9 -41.57 35.21 -17.08
C THR A 9 -40.07 35.37 -16.80
N VAL A 10 -39.62 36.55 -16.37
CA VAL A 10 -38.21 36.78 -16.03
C VAL A 10 -37.78 35.93 -14.84
N VAL A 11 -38.62 35.83 -13.81
CA VAL A 11 -38.34 34.98 -12.63
C VAL A 11 -38.23 33.51 -13.01
N ILE A 12 -39.12 33.01 -13.87
CA ILE A 12 -39.07 31.62 -14.35
C ILE A 12 -37.79 31.35 -15.15
N ILE A 13 -37.37 32.27 -16.03
CA ILE A 13 -36.14 32.12 -16.81
C ILE A 13 -34.92 32.05 -15.89
N ILE A 14 -34.85 32.91 -14.86
CA ILE A 14 -33.75 32.89 -13.88
C ILE A 14 -33.70 31.56 -13.13
N ILE A 15 -34.85 31.04 -12.70
CA ILE A 15 -34.94 29.74 -12.00
C ILE A 15 -34.48 28.60 -12.91
N VAL A 16 -34.90 28.60 -14.19
CA VAL A 16 -34.50 27.56 -15.15
C VAL A 16 -33.00 27.63 -15.44
N ILE A 17 -32.42 28.82 -15.60
CA ILE A 17 -30.97 28.99 -15.79
C ILE A 17 -30.20 28.54 -14.54
N PHE A 18 -30.71 28.86 -13.35
CA PHE A 18 -30.09 28.47 -12.08
C PHE A 18 -30.11 26.94 -11.90
N ILE A 19 -31.25 26.30 -12.17
CA ILE A 19 -31.38 24.84 -12.14
C ILE A 19 -30.47 24.20 -13.20
N ALA A 20 -30.43 24.72 -14.42
CA ALA A 20 -29.55 24.22 -15.47
C ALA A 20 -28.07 24.38 -15.10
N TYR A 21 -27.68 25.51 -14.50
CA TYR A 21 -26.32 25.75 -14.00
C TYR A 21 -25.91 24.72 -12.94
N PHE A 22 -26.80 24.44 -11.97
CA PHE A 22 -26.54 23.45 -10.91
C PHE A 22 -26.61 21.98 -11.40
N LEU A 23 -27.39 21.69 -12.44
CA LEU A 23 -27.45 20.33 -13.03
C LEU A 23 -26.29 20.05 -13.98
N VAL A 24 -25.70 21.07 -14.61
CA VAL A 24 -24.59 20.93 -15.57
C VAL A 24 -23.23 20.95 -14.88
N ILE A 25 -23.08 21.67 -13.76
CA ILE A 25 -21.88 21.57 -12.93
C ILE A 25 -21.95 20.24 -12.18
N LYS A 26 -21.41 19.19 -12.80
CA LYS A 26 -20.98 18.02 -12.04
C LYS A 26 -20.07 18.52 -10.92
N PRO A 27 -20.30 18.12 -9.65
CA PRO A 27 -19.30 18.39 -8.63
C PRO A 27 -17.98 17.85 -9.15
N ILE A 28 -16.93 18.67 -9.13
CA ILE A 28 -15.57 18.21 -9.37
C ILE A 28 -15.33 17.18 -8.28
N THR A 29 -15.55 15.89 -8.58
CA THR A 29 -15.12 14.82 -7.71
C THR A 29 -13.61 14.89 -7.73
N SER A 30 -13.02 15.46 -6.66
CA SER A 30 -11.59 15.36 -6.44
C SER A 30 -11.24 13.88 -6.55
N ARG A 31 -10.47 13.52 -7.57
CA ARG A 31 -9.96 12.16 -7.70
C ARG A 31 -9.21 11.87 -6.40
N ALA A 32 -9.51 10.75 -5.76
CA ALA A 32 -8.69 10.32 -4.64
C ALA A 32 -7.26 10.17 -5.16
N GLU A 33 -6.30 10.76 -4.48
CA GLU A 33 -4.87 10.64 -4.78
C GLU A 33 -4.15 10.20 -3.52
N ILE A 34 -3.06 9.45 -3.69
CA ILE A 34 -2.24 9.01 -2.57
C ILE A 34 -0.94 9.82 -2.48
N PRO A 35 -0.63 10.41 -1.31
CA PRO A 35 0.67 11.01 -1.08
C PRO A 35 1.77 9.95 -1.07
N TYR A 36 2.92 10.30 -1.65
CA TYR A 36 4.11 9.44 -1.63
C TYR A 36 4.60 9.22 -0.20
N GLY A 37 4.90 7.96 0.14
CA GLY A 37 5.48 7.56 1.42
C GLY A 37 4.56 7.78 2.63
N LYS A 38 3.24 7.84 2.43
CA LYS A 38 2.28 8.12 3.50
C LYS A 38 1.10 7.16 3.46
N PHE A 39 0.73 6.68 4.64
CA PHE A 39 -0.52 5.96 4.81
C PHE A 39 -1.72 6.89 4.67
N VAL A 40 -2.73 6.45 3.94
CA VAL A 40 -4.04 7.10 3.86
C VAL A 40 -5.11 6.18 4.42
N LYS A 41 -6.09 6.75 5.13
CA LYS A 41 -7.29 6.01 5.52
C LYS A 41 -8.19 5.86 4.29
N VAL A 42 -8.43 4.63 3.87
CA VAL A 42 -9.17 4.30 2.64
C VAL A 42 -10.59 3.84 2.91
N SER A 43 -10.86 3.40 4.14
CA SER A 43 -12.19 2.99 4.55
C SER A 43 -12.34 3.05 6.07
N ASN A 44 -13.57 3.18 6.54
CA ASN A 44 -13.94 2.93 7.94
C ASN A 44 -14.28 1.46 8.21
N LYS A 45 -14.18 0.59 7.18
CA LYS A 45 -14.40 -0.84 7.35
C LYS A 45 -13.18 -1.51 7.98
N ASP A 46 -13.47 -2.44 8.89
CA ASP A 46 -12.54 -3.43 9.39
C ASP A 46 -12.47 -4.60 8.41
N LEU A 47 -11.28 -4.92 7.92
CA LEU A 47 -11.00 -6.05 7.04
C LEU A 47 -10.21 -7.15 7.76
N ALA A 48 -9.84 -6.93 9.02
CA ALA A 48 -9.15 -7.93 9.82
C ALA A 48 -10.11 -9.05 10.24
N PRO A 49 -9.58 -10.22 10.63
CA PRO A 49 -10.35 -11.22 11.36
C PRO A 49 -10.99 -10.59 12.62
N PRO A 50 -12.16 -11.09 13.08
CA PRO A 50 -12.82 -10.55 14.26
C PRO A 50 -11.90 -10.47 15.48
N GLY A 51 -11.81 -9.28 16.09
CA GLY A 51 -10.97 -9.04 17.27
C GLY A 51 -9.47 -8.93 16.99
N LYS A 52 -9.08 -8.71 15.73
CA LYS A 52 -7.68 -8.59 15.30
C LYS A 52 -7.42 -7.28 14.58
N ILE A 53 -6.14 -6.96 14.42
CA ILE A 53 -5.60 -6.06 13.42
C ILE A 53 -4.84 -6.91 12.42
N ILE A 54 -5.00 -6.66 11.12
CA ILE A 54 -4.20 -7.31 10.08
C ILE A 54 -3.26 -6.30 9.44
N VAL A 55 -1.99 -6.66 9.34
CA VAL A 55 -0.98 -6.00 8.52
C VAL A 55 -0.73 -6.89 7.31
N VAL A 56 -0.86 -6.34 6.12
CA VAL A 56 -0.62 -7.06 4.86
C VAL A 56 0.42 -6.32 4.05
N GLU A 57 1.50 -7.00 3.71
CA GLU A 57 2.47 -6.52 2.73
C GLU A 57 2.21 -7.22 1.39
N GLN A 58 2.17 -6.45 0.31
CA GLN A 58 2.30 -6.95 -1.04
C GLN A 58 3.65 -6.46 -1.58
N SER A 59 4.46 -7.39 -2.10
CA SER A 59 5.72 -7.09 -2.76
C SER A 59 6.04 -8.14 -3.82
N TRP A 60 7.31 -8.23 -4.21
CA TRP A 60 7.85 -9.30 -5.04
C TRP A 60 9.28 -9.63 -4.59
N ILE A 61 9.78 -10.82 -4.89
CA ILE A 61 11.01 -11.35 -4.26
C ILE A 61 12.20 -10.41 -4.48
N GLY A 62 12.42 -9.95 -5.71
CA GLY A 62 13.53 -9.05 -6.04
C GLY A 62 13.23 -7.56 -5.83
N CYS A 63 12.16 -7.17 -5.13
CA CYS A 63 11.76 -5.76 -5.01
C CYS A 63 12.76 -4.95 -4.16
N PRO A 64 13.44 -3.91 -4.69
CA PRO A 64 14.31 -3.07 -3.87
C PRO A 64 13.55 -2.31 -2.78
N VAL A 65 12.31 -1.92 -3.06
CA VAL A 65 11.42 -1.24 -2.11
C VAL A 65 10.94 -2.21 -1.02
N GLY A 66 10.54 -3.42 -1.42
CA GLY A 66 10.19 -4.49 -0.47
C GLY A 66 11.37 -4.87 0.41
N ALA A 67 12.56 -5.01 -0.16
CA ALA A 67 13.79 -5.32 0.56
C ALA A 67 14.07 -4.30 1.67
N VAL A 68 14.04 -3.00 1.38
CA VAL A 68 14.25 -1.99 2.44
C VAL A 68 13.08 -1.92 3.43
N ALA A 69 11.83 -2.08 2.98
CA ALA A 69 10.65 -2.05 3.84
C ALA A 69 10.59 -3.24 4.81
N SER A 70 11.11 -4.41 4.38
CA SER A 70 11.16 -5.62 5.20
C SER A 70 11.90 -5.40 6.52
N TRP A 71 12.91 -4.54 6.56
CA TRP A 71 13.61 -4.19 7.80
C TRP A 71 12.74 -3.40 8.77
N ALA A 72 11.95 -2.46 8.27
CA ALA A 72 11.03 -1.69 9.11
C ALA A 72 9.85 -2.56 9.60
N LEU A 73 9.38 -3.49 8.75
CA LEU A 73 8.39 -4.49 9.13
C LEU A 73 8.94 -5.47 10.16
N TYR A 74 10.20 -5.91 10.01
CA TYR A 74 10.87 -6.76 10.99
C TYR A 74 10.97 -6.08 12.36
N ASP A 75 11.46 -4.84 12.38
CA ASP A 75 11.59 -4.03 13.59
C ASP A 75 10.25 -3.95 14.33
N VAL A 76 9.20 -3.46 13.67
CA VAL A 76 7.90 -3.26 14.32
C VAL A 76 7.16 -4.56 14.66
N LEU A 77 7.13 -5.55 13.77
CA LEU A 77 6.34 -6.77 13.97
C LEU A 77 7.00 -7.73 14.95
N SER A 78 8.31 -7.61 15.20
CA SER A 78 9.00 -8.39 16.25
C SER A 78 8.44 -8.13 17.66
N HIS A 79 7.84 -6.96 17.89
CA HIS A 79 7.11 -6.65 19.12
C HIS A 79 5.77 -7.39 19.24
N TYR A 80 5.16 -7.73 18.10
CA TYR A 80 3.82 -8.32 18.03
C TYR A 80 3.80 -9.84 17.88
N GLY A 81 4.96 -10.45 17.61
CA GLY A 81 5.06 -11.88 17.34
C GLY A 81 6.44 -12.29 16.84
N ASN A 82 6.54 -13.54 16.41
CA ASN A 82 7.77 -14.08 15.84
C ASN A 82 7.66 -14.16 14.32
N LEU A 83 8.58 -13.50 13.62
CA LEU A 83 8.74 -13.60 12.16
C LEU A 83 9.68 -14.75 11.81
N SER A 84 9.29 -15.55 10.83
CA SER A 84 10.19 -16.49 10.14
C SER A 84 10.63 -15.85 8.84
N TYR A 85 11.93 -15.85 8.56
CA TYR A 85 12.49 -15.19 7.38
C TYR A 85 13.85 -15.79 6.99
N TYR A 86 14.33 -15.41 5.81
CA TYR A 86 15.73 -15.57 5.42
C TYR A 86 16.27 -14.27 4.82
N GLU A 87 17.58 -14.09 4.94
CA GLU A 87 18.31 -12.96 4.36
C GLU A 87 18.35 -13.04 2.84
N HIS A 88 18.13 -11.91 2.16
CA HIS A 88 18.03 -11.82 0.71
C HIS A 88 18.59 -10.49 0.18
N TYR A 89 18.79 -10.40 -1.13
CA TYR A 89 19.09 -9.17 -1.85
C TYR A 89 18.05 -8.97 -2.95
N SER A 90 17.59 -7.73 -3.16
CA SER A 90 16.76 -7.39 -4.31
C SER A 90 17.46 -7.70 -5.64
N ASP A 91 16.69 -7.65 -6.75
CA ASP A 91 17.15 -7.97 -8.11
C ASP A 91 18.54 -7.35 -8.39
N PRO A 92 19.58 -8.18 -8.66
CA PRO A 92 20.92 -7.68 -8.93
C PRO A 92 21.00 -6.87 -10.23
N TYR A 93 19.99 -6.95 -11.10
CA TYR A 93 19.92 -6.25 -12.38
C TYR A 93 19.01 -5.01 -12.36
N ASP A 94 18.41 -4.67 -11.20
CA ASP A 94 17.64 -3.43 -11.07
C ASP A 94 18.54 -2.21 -11.37
N LYS A 95 18.06 -1.32 -12.23
CA LYS A 95 18.84 -0.17 -12.73
C LYS A 95 18.84 1.03 -11.78
N VAL A 96 17.93 1.05 -10.81
CA VAL A 96 17.72 2.15 -9.87
C VAL A 96 18.36 1.84 -8.52
N ALA A 97 18.20 0.61 -8.04
CA ALA A 97 18.67 0.13 -6.75
C ALA A 97 18.84 -1.40 -6.78
N SER A 98 20.01 -1.87 -7.24
CA SER A 98 20.34 -3.30 -7.28
C SER A 98 20.99 -3.77 -5.98
N ASN A 99 20.86 -5.08 -5.69
CA ASN A 99 21.46 -5.72 -4.52
C ASN A 99 21.14 -5.00 -3.20
N ILE A 100 19.88 -4.57 -3.02
CA ILE A 100 19.45 -3.98 -1.76
C ILE A 100 19.21 -5.10 -0.76
N PRO A 101 19.91 -5.11 0.38
CA PRO A 101 19.72 -6.14 1.39
C PRO A 101 18.31 -6.06 1.97
N GLY A 102 17.69 -7.21 2.19
CA GLY A 102 16.34 -7.34 2.70
C GLY A 102 16.10 -8.70 3.36
N LEU A 103 14.87 -8.90 3.81
CA LEU A 103 14.36 -10.15 4.35
C LEU A 103 13.21 -10.64 3.48
N ILE A 104 13.18 -11.95 3.23
CA ILE A 104 11.98 -12.62 2.70
C ILE A 104 11.27 -13.29 3.87
N PHE A 105 10.06 -12.83 4.17
CA PHE A 105 9.24 -13.40 5.23
C PHE A 105 8.57 -14.69 4.74
N THR A 106 8.61 -15.71 5.57
CA THR A 106 8.04 -17.04 5.29
C THR A 106 6.91 -17.41 6.25
N GLY A 107 6.73 -16.62 7.31
CA GLY A 107 5.62 -16.78 8.23
C GLY A 107 5.68 -15.82 9.41
N PHE A 108 4.55 -15.69 10.09
CA PHE A 108 4.42 -14.91 11.31
C PHE A 108 3.56 -15.66 12.31
N LYS A 109 4.01 -15.67 13.57
CA LYS A 109 3.25 -16.21 14.68
C LYS A 109 2.94 -15.07 15.65
N SER A 110 1.67 -14.64 15.64
CA SER A 110 1.18 -13.60 16.54
C SER A 110 1.28 -14.00 18.01
N ASN A 111 1.61 -13.03 18.86
CA ASN A 111 1.52 -13.14 20.33
C ASN A 111 0.30 -12.40 20.90
N GLY A 112 -0.57 -11.83 20.06
CA GLY A 112 -1.67 -10.96 20.51
C GLY A 112 -2.72 -10.68 19.45
N VAL A 113 -3.10 -9.42 19.30
CA VAL A 113 -4.19 -8.99 18.40
C VAL A 113 -3.72 -8.65 16.98
N VAL A 114 -2.42 -8.49 16.75
CA VAL A 114 -1.86 -8.17 15.42
C VAL A 114 -1.53 -9.45 14.67
N GLU A 115 -2.06 -9.60 13.46
CA GLU A 115 -1.70 -10.63 12.49
C GLU A 115 -0.91 -9.98 11.34
N TYR A 116 0.00 -10.73 10.74
CA TYR A 116 0.76 -10.30 9.57
C TYR A 116 0.70 -11.35 8.46
N GLN A 117 0.52 -10.86 7.23
CA GLN A 117 0.57 -11.65 6.00
C GLN A 117 1.42 -10.91 4.97
N VAL A 118 2.13 -11.67 4.14
CA VAL A 118 2.88 -11.14 3.01
C VAL A 118 2.49 -11.91 1.76
N SER A 119 2.41 -11.20 0.65
CA SER A 119 2.21 -11.74 -0.69
C SER A 119 3.34 -11.30 -1.60
N TYR A 120 4.16 -12.26 -2.05
CA TYR A 120 5.20 -12.02 -3.06
C TYR A 120 4.63 -12.41 -4.41
N LEU A 121 4.48 -11.48 -5.34
CA LEU A 121 3.73 -11.72 -6.59
C LEU A 121 4.59 -12.18 -7.77
N TYR A 122 5.90 -11.97 -7.69
CA TYR A 122 6.84 -12.30 -8.76
C TYR A 122 8.16 -12.85 -8.20
N ASN A 123 8.91 -13.56 -9.04
CA ASN A 123 10.26 -14.04 -8.76
C ASN A 123 11.30 -12.91 -8.68
N GLU A 124 12.55 -13.24 -8.32
CA GLU A 124 13.68 -12.30 -8.18
C GLU A 124 13.96 -11.40 -9.40
N TYR A 125 13.53 -11.77 -10.61
CA TYR A 125 13.84 -11.05 -11.85
C TYR A 125 12.62 -10.41 -12.52
N LEU A 126 11.47 -10.38 -11.84
CA LEU A 126 10.23 -9.80 -12.36
C LEU A 126 9.83 -10.36 -13.74
N ASN A 127 10.05 -11.67 -13.96
CA ASN A 127 9.80 -12.34 -15.24
C ASN A 127 9.08 -13.68 -15.11
N ALA A 128 8.74 -14.08 -13.88
CA ALA A 128 7.94 -15.26 -13.58
C ALA A 128 7.15 -15.05 -12.27
N THR A 129 6.16 -15.90 -12.04
CA THR A 129 5.50 -16.04 -10.73
C THR A 129 6.53 -16.50 -9.68
N PRO A 130 6.22 -16.43 -8.37
CA PRO A 130 7.12 -16.92 -7.33
C PRO A 130 7.45 -18.41 -7.47
N SER A 131 6.51 -19.19 -8.04
CA SER A 131 6.67 -20.62 -8.36
C SER A 131 7.46 -20.88 -9.65
N GLY A 132 7.89 -19.84 -10.38
CA GLY A 132 8.74 -19.94 -11.56
C GLY A 132 7.99 -20.08 -12.88
N VAL A 133 6.68 -19.81 -12.92
CA VAL A 133 5.90 -19.81 -14.18
C VAL A 133 6.20 -18.52 -14.95
N PRO A 134 6.76 -18.56 -16.17
CA PRO A 134 7.14 -17.36 -16.90
C PRO A 134 5.97 -16.40 -17.17
N ILE A 135 6.22 -15.10 -16.99
CA ILE A 135 5.24 -14.03 -17.23
C ILE A 135 5.77 -13.12 -18.34
N PRO A 136 5.01 -12.93 -19.44
CA PRO A 136 5.32 -11.88 -20.42
C PRO A 136 5.29 -10.50 -19.75
N LEU A 137 6.26 -9.62 -20.06
CA LEU A 137 6.35 -8.28 -19.45
C LEU A 137 5.06 -7.46 -19.57
N SER A 138 4.29 -7.63 -20.65
CA SER A 138 3.01 -6.94 -20.86
C SER A 138 1.87 -7.44 -19.97
N LYS A 139 2.05 -8.55 -19.26
CA LYS A 139 1.04 -9.19 -18.40
C LYS A 139 1.36 -9.10 -16.90
N LEU A 140 2.44 -8.43 -16.51
CA LEU A 140 2.86 -8.37 -15.10
C LEU A 140 1.76 -7.84 -14.18
N VAL A 141 1.08 -6.74 -14.53
CA VAL A 141 -0.04 -6.21 -13.72
C VAL A 141 -1.16 -7.25 -13.59
N GLN A 142 -1.63 -7.82 -14.72
CA GLN A 142 -2.70 -8.82 -14.72
C GLN A 142 -2.35 -10.04 -13.86
N VAL A 143 -1.16 -10.62 -14.06
CA VAL A 143 -0.75 -11.81 -13.29
C VAL A 143 -0.55 -11.46 -11.82
N GLY A 144 -0.03 -10.26 -11.50
CA GLY A 144 0.08 -9.81 -10.11
C GLY A 144 -1.28 -9.71 -9.42
N GLU A 145 -2.30 -9.19 -10.11
CA GLU A 145 -3.68 -9.17 -9.59
C GLU A 145 -4.22 -10.59 -9.33
N GLU A 146 -3.98 -11.51 -10.27
CA GLU A 146 -4.40 -12.91 -10.16
C GLU A 146 -3.72 -13.64 -9.00
N GLU A 147 -2.40 -13.48 -8.82
CA GLU A 147 -1.64 -14.05 -7.70
C GLU A 147 -2.12 -13.46 -6.36
N LEU A 148 -2.28 -12.14 -6.28
CA LEU A 148 -2.72 -11.47 -5.04
C LEU A 148 -4.14 -11.90 -4.62
N GLN A 149 -5.03 -12.13 -5.58
CA GLN A 149 -6.38 -12.63 -5.33
C GLN A 149 -6.41 -14.10 -4.88
N GLN A 150 -5.40 -14.90 -5.25
CA GLN A 150 -5.27 -16.28 -4.80
C GLN A 150 -4.72 -16.36 -3.37
N GLU A 151 -3.81 -15.46 -3.00
CA GLU A 151 -3.15 -15.48 -1.70
C GLU A 151 -3.95 -14.78 -0.58
N LEU A 152 -4.74 -13.76 -0.91
CA LEU A 152 -5.43 -12.92 0.08
C LEU A 152 -6.96 -12.97 -0.03
N PRO A 153 -7.68 -12.74 1.09
CA PRO A 153 -9.12 -12.53 1.06
C PRO A 153 -9.54 -11.44 0.06
N GLY A 154 -10.60 -11.70 -0.72
CA GLY A 154 -11.03 -10.83 -1.82
C GLY A 154 -11.31 -9.36 -1.42
N ASN A 155 -11.74 -9.13 -0.18
CA ASN A 155 -11.95 -7.79 0.37
C ASN A 155 -10.64 -7.03 0.66
N VAL A 156 -9.55 -7.74 0.94
CA VAL A 156 -8.21 -7.18 1.16
C VAL A 156 -7.51 -6.95 -0.17
N SER A 157 -7.44 -7.98 -1.03
CA SER A 157 -6.77 -7.89 -2.34
C SER A 157 -7.40 -6.81 -3.22
N SER A 158 -8.74 -6.67 -3.24
CA SER A 158 -9.40 -5.61 -4.01
C SER A 158 -8.98 -4.19 -3.60
N VAL A 159 -8.69 -3.97 -2.31
CA VAL A 159 -8.22 -2.66 -1.84
C VAL A 159 -6.80 -2.40 -2.33
N ILE A 160 -5.90 -3.37 -2.20
CA ILE A 160 -4.52 -3.24 -2.67
C ILE A 160 -4.51 -2.98 -4.19
N ILE A 161 -5.20 -3.82 -4.97
CA ILE A 161 -5.29 -3.68 -6.44
C ILE A 161 -5.78 -2.29 -6.83
N LYS A 162 -6.90 -1.84 -6.25
CA LYS A 162 -7.46 -0.52 -6.54
C LYS A 162 -6.43 0.61 -6.32
N TYR A 163 -5.72 0.58 -5.20
CA TYR A 163 -4.78 1.64 -4.84
C TYR A 163 -3.44 1.53 -5.57
N GLU A 164 -3.15 0.38 -6.18
CA GLU A 164 -2.00 0.19 -7.04
C GLU A 164 -2.27 0.54 -8.51
N THR A 165 -3.49 0.31 -9.01
CA THR A 165 -3.79 0.39 -10.45
C THR A 165 -4.74 1.54 -10.83
N GLU A 166 -5.57 2.04 -9.93
CA GLU A 166 -6.59 3.06 -10.29
C GLU A 166 -6.33 4.44 -9.67
N VAL A 167 -5.77 4.47 -8.45
CA VAL A 167 -5.61 5.68 -7.64
C VAL A 167 -4.25 6.33 -7.94
N PRO A 168 -4.21 7.55 -8.50
CA PRO A 168 -2.94 8.19 -8.83
C PRO A 168 -2.11 8.57 -7.59
N VAL A 169 -0.79 8.54 -7.77
CA VAL A 169 0.15 9.05 -6.78
C VAL A 169 0.31 10.56 -6.96
N ILE A 170 0.24 11.34 -5.87
CA ILE A 170 0.46 12.79 -5.92
C ILE A 170 1.82 13.10 -6.55
N GLY A 171 1.83 14.01 -7.54
CA GLY A 171 3.02 14.34 -8.33
C GLY A 171 3.19 13.46 -9.58
N TYR A 172 2.36 12.44 -9.74
CA TYR A 172 2.28 11.58 -10.91
C TYR A 172 0.86 11.58 -11.48
N ASN A 173 0.73 11.39 -12.79
CA ASN A 173 -0.59 11.30 -13.44
C ASN A 173 -1.17 9.87 -13.44
N ASN A 174 -0.43 8.91 -12.85
CA ASN A 174 -0.70 7.48 -12.90
C ASN A 174 -0.66 6.84 -11.49
N ALA A 175 -1.26 5.67 -11.35
CA ALA A 175 -1.20 4.85 -10.13
C ALA A 175 0.18 4.16 -9.98
N SER A 176 0.48 3.62 -8.80
CA SER A 176 1.82 3.10 -8.47
C SER A 176 2.31 2.01 -9.44
N ALA A 177 1.41 1.16 -9.94
CA ALA A 177 1.75 0.09 -10.88
C ALA A 177 2.18 0.58 -12.27
N PHE A 178 1.85 1.84 -12.60
CA PHE A 178 2.05 2.45 -13.91
C PHE A 178 3.07 3.60 -13.92
N ILE A 179 3.75 3.83 -12.79
CA ILE A 179 4.89 4.76 -12.68
C ILE A 179 6.24 4.04 -12.63
N VAL A 180 6.23 2.71 -12.55
CA VAL A 180 7.41 1.84 -12.56
C VAL A 180 7.58 1.16 -13.92
N HIS A 181 8.80 0.73 -14.23
CA HIS A 181 9.13 0.08 -15.50
C HIS A 181 9.89 -1.23 -15.29
N PRO A 182 9.40 -2.37 -15.83
CA PRO A 182 8.12 -2.54 -16.53
C PRO A 182 6.91 -2.25 -15.63
N ASN A 183 5.71 -2.05 -16.18
CA ASN A 183 4.51 -1.84 -15.35
C ASN A 183 4.16 -3.15 -14.61
N HIS A 184 3.99 -3.10 -13.29
CA HIS A 184 3.70 -4.26 -12.43
C HIS A 184 3.13 -3.80 -11.09
N LEU A 185 2.51 -4.69 -10.31
CA LEU A 185 2.14 -4.37 -8.93
C LEU A 185 3.42 -4.22 -8.09
N ASN A 186 3.67 -3.01 -7.59
CA ASN A 186 5.00 -2.61 -7.13
C ASN A 186 5.20 -2.99 -5.66
N PHE A 187 4.42 -2.36 -4.78
CA PHE A 187 4.58 -2.48 -3.35
C PHE A 187 3.41 -1.80 -2.64
N ALA A 188 2.81 -2.51 -1.68
CA ALA A 188 1.83 -1.92 -0.77
C ALA A 188 1.94 -2.50 0.64
N ILE A 189 1.65 -1.65 1.64
CA ILE A 189 1.31 -2.09 2.99
C ILE A 189 -0.11 -1.64 3.29
N LEU A 190 -0.97 -2.59 3.61
CA LEU A 190 -2.34 -2.39 4.10
C LEU A 190 -2.40 -2.73 5.58
N ILE A 191 -3.01 -1.86 6.37
CA ILE A 191 -3.23 -2.08 7.81
C ILE A 191 -4.72 -1.88 8.08
N SER A 192 -5.38 -2.87 8.66
CA SER A 192 -6.82 -2.81 8.92
C SER A 192 -7.15 -3.35 10.31
N GLY A 193 -8.13 -2.71 10.96
CA GLY A 193 -8.67 -3.12 12.25
C GLY A 193 -9.98 -2.39 12.54
N PRO A 194 -10.49 -2.46 13.78
CA PRO A 194 -11.81 -1.94 14.14
C PRO A 194 -12.07 -0.46 13.84
N ASN A 195 -11.01 0.36 13.77
CA ASN A 195 -11.12 1.78 13.49
C ASN A 195 -10.94 2.13 12.00
N GLY A 196 -10.78 1.14 11.13
CA GLY A 196 -10.76 1.28 9.68
C GLY A 196 -9.51 0.72 9.01
N THR A 197 -9.42 0.97 7.71
CA THR A 197 -8.37 0.46 6.83
C THR A 197 -7.50 1.60 6.32
N TYR A 198 -6.20 1.38 6.35
CA TYR A 198 -5.15 2.29 5.92
C TYR A 198 -4.28 1.59 4.87
N ILE A 199 -3.77 2.33 3.89
CA ILE A 199 -2.84 1.79 2.91
C ILE A 199 -1.77 2.81 2.54
N VAL A 200 -0.59 2.31 2.21
CA VAL A 200 0.44 3.00 1.45
C VAL A 200 0.82 2.11 0.27
N SER A 201 0.85 2.64 -0.96
CA SER A 201 1.31 1.91 -2.17
C SER A 201 2.50 2.58 -2.85
N THR A 202 3.31 3.26 -2.03
CA THR A 202 4.56 3.90 -2.45
C THR A 202 5.64 3.67 -1.39
N PRO A 203 6.93 3.74 -1.76
CA PRO A 203 8.03 3.54 -0.82
C PRO A 203 7.95 4.45 0.41
N LEU A 204 7.99 3.86 1.61
CA LEU A 204 8.18 4.59 2.87
C LEU A 204 9.64 5.03 3.05
N ILE A 205 10.56 4.26 2.47
CA ILE A 205 12.01 4.40 2.63
C ILE A 205 12.65 4.31 1.25
N SER A 206 13.65 5.14 1.00
CA SER A 206 14.47 5.00 -0.22
C SER A 206 15.35 3.75 -0.09
N PRO A 207 15.33 2.80 -1.06
CA PRO A 207 16.19 1.62 -1.04
C PRO A 207 17.69 1.96 -0.99
N LYS A 208 18.07 3.13 -1.54
CA LYS A 208 19.46 3.58 -1.64
C LYS A 208 20.19 3.73 -0.31
N ILE A 209 19.46 3.85 0.79
CA ILE A 209 20.11 3.95 2.11
C ILE A 209 20.86 2.68 2.50
N LEU A 210 20.53 1.55 1.85
CA LEU A 210 21.14 0.24 2.10
C LEU A 210 22.11 -0.21 0.99
N GLU A 211 22.38 0.62 -0.02
CA GLU A 211 23.34 0.28 -1.06
C GLU A 211 24.73 -0.03 -0.46
N GLY A 212 25.30 -1.17 -0.86
CA GLY A 212 26.64 -1.61 -0.43
C GLY A 212 26.71 -2.32 0.92
N TYR A 213 25.60 -2.46 1.64
CA TYR A 213 25.54 -3.27 2.86
C TYR A 213 25.11 -4.71 2.58
N SER A 214 25.46 -5.62 3.49
CA SER A 214 24.93 -6.99 3.49
C SER A 214 23.72 -7.13 4.43
N PRO A 215 22.83 -8.11 4.21
CA PRO A 215 21.70 -8.35 5.11
C PRO A 215 22.15 -8.61 6.55
N SER A 216 23.19 -9.43 6.75
CA SER A 216 23.70 -9.71 8.09
C SER A 216 24.29 -8.47 8.78
N TYR A 217 24.86 -7.53 8.02
CA TYR A 217 25.29 -6.24 8.58
C TYR A 217 24.10 -5.40 9.02
N VAL A 218 23.08 -5.26 8.17
CA VAL A 218 21.87 -4.50 8.49
C VAL A 218 21.18 -5.10 9.72
N MET A 219 21.03 -6.42 9.78
CA MET A 219 20.44 -7.13 10.92
C MET A 219 21.16 -6.82 12.24
N SER A 220 22.49 -6.82 12.23
CA SER A 220 23.29 -6.58 13.45
C SER A 220 23.45 -5.10 13.81
N HIS A 221 23.02 -4.18 12.93
CA HIS A 221 23.21 -2.74 13.07
C HIS A 221 21.93 -1.94 12.71
N LEU A 222 20.75 -2.53 12.93
CA LEU A 222 19.49 -1.95 12.49
C LEU A 222 19.27 -0.52 13.04
N ASP A 223 19.67 -0.29 14.29
CA ASP A 223 19.62 1.00 14.98
C ASP A 223 20.45 2.11 14.29
N ASN A 224 21.40 1.76 13.42
CA ASN A 224 22.20 2.73 12.67
C ASN A 224 21.45 3.35 11.48
N PHE A 225 20.24 2.86 11.17
CA PHE A 225 19.45 3.30 10.01
C PHE A 225 18.19 4.05 10.48
N PRO A 226 18.29 5.35 10.81
CA PRO A 226 17.17 6.10 11.41
C PRO A 226 15.93 6.16 10.53
N GLN A 227 16.06 6.07 9.20
CA GLN A 227 14.93 6.01 8.27
C GLN A 227 14.13 4.70 8.42
N ILE A 228 14.79 3.58 8.72
CA ILE A 228 14.14 2.30 9.00
C ILE A 228 13.37 2.39 10.31
N ILE A 229 14.03 2.88 11.37
CA ILE A 229 13.41 3.07 12.69
C ILE A 229 12.21 4.04 12.61
N GLN A 230 12.31 5.13 11.85
CA GLN A 230 11.20 6.06 11.64
C GLN A 230 10.04 5.41 10.89
N ALA A 231 10.31 4.60 9.87
CA ALA A 231 9.27 3.88 9.14
C ALA A 231 8.60 2.82 10.02
N ALA A 232 9.35 2.07 10.82
CA ALA A 232 8.83 1.10 11.78
C ALA A 232 7.90 1.78 12.81
N ASN A 233 8.34 2.91 13.38
CA ASN A 233 7.50 3.71 14.26
C ASN A 233 6.24 4.24 13.57
N TYR A 234 6.33 4.65 12.30
CA TYR A 234 5.16 5.11 11.56
C TYR A 234 4.18 3.97 11.27
N ILE A 235 4.66 2.78 10.90
CA ILE A 235 3.85 1.57 10.75
C ILE A 235 3.17 1.25 12.09
N ASN A 236 3.90 1.29 13.20
CA ASN A 236 3.34 1.06 14.53
C ASN A 236 2.21 2.05 14.87
N GLN A 237 2.42 3.34 14.60
CA GLN A 237 1.37 4.35 14.79
C GLN A 237 0.12 4.04 13.98
N VAL A 238 0.26 3.57 12.74
CA VAL A 238 -0.88 3.20 11.89
C VAL A 238 -1.57 1.94 12.40
N ILE A 239 -0.83 0.95 12.91
CA ILE A 239 -1.39 -0.21 13.61
C ILE A 239 -2.26 0.25 14.78
N LEU A 240 -1.75 1.13 15.64
CA LEU A 240 -2.48 1.67 16.79
C LEU A 240 -3.70 2.50 16.37
N MET A 241 -3.58 3.29 15.30
CA MET A 241 -4.73 4.02 14.73
C MET A 241 -5.81 3.07 14.23
N ALA A 242 -5.45 1.99 13.55
CA ALA A 242 -6.38 0.98 13.04
C ALA A 242 -7.01 0.14 14.16
N ALA A 243 -6.24 -0.14 15.23
CA ALA A 243 -6.69 -0.91 16.38
C ALA A 243 -7.88 -0.26 17.11
N GLY A 244 -7.88 1.07 17.25
CA GLY A 244 -8.95 1.80 17.93
C GLY A 244 -9.20 1.27 19.35
N PRO A 245 -10.38 0.67 19.64
CA PRO A 245 -10.65 0.04 20.93
C PRO A 245 -9.63 -1.03 21.36
N LEU A 246 -8.98 -1.71 20.40
CA LEU A 246 -7.97 -2.72 20.68
C LEU A 246 -6.57 -2.14 20.95
N ALA A 247 -6.38 -0.82 20.92
CA ALA A 247 -5.05 -0.22 21.05
C ALA A 247 -4.35 -0.56 22.37
N SER A 248 -5.09 -0.79 23.46
CA SER A 248 -4.52 -1.24 24.74
C SER A 248 -4.07 -2.71 24.75
N GLU A 249 -4.49 -3.49 23.75
CA GLU A 249 -4.13 -4.90 23.57
C GLU A 249 -2.92 -5.07 22.63
N CYS A 250 -2.49 -3.98 21.97
CA CYS A 250 -1.23 -3.89 21.27
C CYS A 250 -0.10 -3.73 22.30
N VAL A 251 0.30 -4.83 22.95
CA VAL A 251 1.38 -4.82 23.93
C VAL A 251 2.72 -4.77 23.21
N SER A 252 3.56 -3.80 23.56
CA SER A 252 4.95 -3.62 23.12
C SER A 252 5.94 -4.38 24.00
#